data_AF-A0A9N9MKR2-F1
#
_entry.id   AF-A0A9N9MKR2-F1
#
_cell.length_a   1.000
_cell.length_b   1.000
_cell.length_c   1.000
_cell.angle_alpha   90.00
_cell.angle_beta   90.00
_cell.angle_gamma   90.00
#
_symmetry.space_group_name_H-M   'P 1'
#
loop_
_entity.id
_entity.type
_entity.pdbx_description
1 polymer ?
#
loop_
_entity_poly.entity_id
_entity_poly.type
_entity_poly.pdbx_seq_one_letter_code
_entity_poly.pdbx_strand_id
1 'polypeptide(L)'
;MASVYYLFDDAIHVAEYIVEKYSQQDTNLKVNHCAAIIIQRSYRGYVVRKLHRQKLRAVIILQKYIRGWLVRYHMPDFLQEVYDRKCLNLYNKAATKIQSMWRGVLVRFEIDIKQMMKDKKLLMDKIQGLHISDSLDSQKKRDKEPTIEETDEDEDMVGSGTLFGQNSFLQAQIIKMMFNRHHLLSTEMRRGVLDTTEELKQIEKILKTLPWKSYMNNKRSLYYKYRKYEKCQKPAYHYNFTDPKMRKQEDLNRLRDKSHDLKEEYMDNYVEDTKKPFILHSKVTALPYEQSIMRQGQYTKRNSEITRTEDKSKNISGEDFILTLRDIVRKSKIPPYYVDFWYEECWAHNMVE
;
A
#
# COMPACT_ATOMS: atom_id res chain seq x y z
N MET A 1 -106.37 7.23 9.00
CA MET A 1 -105.30 6.42 8.40
C MET A 1 -104.03 7.22 8.10
N ALA A 2 -104.10 8.48 7.65
CA ALA A 2 -102.91 9.28 7.34
C ALA A 2 -101.92 9.46 8.52
N SER A 3 -102.38 9.62 9.76
CA SER A 3 -101.49 9.85 10.92
C SER A 3 -100.62 8.65 11.32
N VAL A 4 -101.01 7.44 10.94
CA VAL A 4 -100.27 6.22 11.27
C VAL A 4 -99.08 6.04 10.32
N TYR A 5 -99.23 6.42 9.04
CA TYR A 5 -98.16 6.33 8.05
C TYR A 5 -96.97 7.25 8.39
N TYR A 6 -97.23 8.47 8.88
CA TYR A 6 -96.16 9.39 9.29
C TYR A 6 -95.33 8.85 10.47
N LEU A 7 -95.97 8.15 11.42
CA LEU A 7 -95.24 7.52 12.53
C LEU A 7 -94.35 6.37 12.07
N PHE A 8 -94.75 5.63 11.03
CA PHE A 8 -93.92 4.58 10.44
C PHE A 8 -92.76 5.17 9.62
N ASP A 9 -92.99 6.25 8.88
CA ASP A 9 -91.96 6.94 8.09
C ASP A 9 -90.90 7.57 9.00
N ASP A 10 -91.33 8.24 10.08
CA ASP A 10 -90.45 8.78 11.13
C ASP A 10 -89.64 7.66 11.81
N ALA A 11 -90.26 6.50 12.08
CA ALA A 11 -89.56 5.36 12.69
C ALA A 11 -88.49 4.77 11.77
N ILE A 12 -88.75 4.71 10.46
CA ILE A 12 -87.78 4.24 9.45
C ILE A 12 -86.60 5.22 9.37
N HIS A 13 -86.87 6.51 9.26
CA HIS A 13 -85.82 7.54 9.22
C HIS A 13 -84.98 7.61 10.50
N VAL A 14 -85.59 7.38 11.68
CA VAL A 14 -84.86 7.26 12.93
C VAL A 14 -83.93 6.05 12.93
N ALA A 15 -84.37 4.90 12.42
CA ALA A 15 -83.52 3.72 12.31
C ALA A 15 -82.34 3.95 11.36
N GLU A 16 -82.58 4.55 10.19
CA GLU A 16 -81.54 4.91 9.21
C GLU A 16 -80.52 5.89 9.81
N TYR A 17 -80.97 6.94 10.48
CA TYR A 17 -80.10 7.92 11.15
C TYR A 17 -79.22 7.26 12.22
N ILE A 18 -79.78 6.33 13.01
CA ILE A 18 -79.02 5.58 14.02
C ILE A 18 -77.93 4.73 13.36
N VAL A 19 -78.25 4.00 12.30
CA VAL A 19 -77.29 3.16 11.56
C VAL A 19 -76.17 4.02 10.96
N GLU A 20 -76.52 5.15 10.34
CA GLU A 20 -75.54 6.07 9.77
C GLU A 20 -74.60 6.62 10.85
N LYS A 21 -75.14 7.05 11.99
CA LYS A 21 -74.36 7.59 13.10
C LYS A 21 -73.38 6.56 13.67
N TYR A 22 -73.80 5.31 13.85
CA TYR A 22 -72.89 4.23 14.30
C TYR A 22 -71.83 3.91 13.25
N SER A 23 -72.18 3.89 11.96
CA SER A 23 -71.19 3.71 10.87
C SER A 23 -70.13 4.82 10.86
N GLN A 24 -70.54 6.08 11.05
CA GLN A 24 -69.63 7.21 11.18
C GLN A 24 -68.74 7.10 12.44
N GLN A 25 -69.26 6.62 13.56
CA GLN A 25 -68.46 6.35 14.76
C GLN A 25 -67.42 5.25 14.52
N ASP A 26 -67.80 4.16 13.87
CA ASP A 26 -66.89 3.06 13.52
C ASP A 26 -65.77 3.50 12.58
N THR A 27 -66.07 4.34 11.58
CA THR A 27 -65.04 4.89 10.68
C THR A 27 -64.08 5.80 11.43
N ASN A 28 -64.58 6.68 12.31
CA ASN A 28 -63.75 7.53 13.16
C ASN A 28 -62.86 6.71 14.12
N LEU A 29 -63.38 5.64 14.72
CA LEU A 29 -62.61 4.72 15.56
C LEU A 29 -61.48 4.05 14.77
N LYS A 30 -61.75 3.59 13.54
CA LYS A 30 -60.74 3.01 12.65
C LYS A 30 -59.65 4.03 12.29
N VAL A 31 -60.03 5.26 11.92
CA VAL A 31 -59.07 6.32 11.59
C VAL A 31 -58.20 6.67 12.80
N ASN A 32 -58.81 6.85 13.98
CA ASN A 32 -58.09 7.14 15.22
C ASN A 32 -57.15 6.01 15.61
N HIS A 33 -57.58 4.75 15.46
CA HIS A 33 -56.75 3.58 15.71
C HIS A 33 -55.54 3.52 14.77
N CYS A 34 -55.75 3.75 13.47
CA CYS A 34 -54.67 3.82 12.48
C CYS A 34 -53.69 4.95 12.81
N ALA A 35 -54.18 6.15 13.15
CA ALA A 35 -53.34 7.28 13.55
C ALA A 35 -52.51 6.95 14.80
N ALA A 36 -53.13 6.33 15.81
CA ALA A 36 -52.45 5.89 17.03
C ALA A 36 -51.35 4.87 16.72
N ILE A 37 -51.60 3.87 15.85
CA ILE A 37 -50.58 2.89 15.44
C ILE A 37 -49.40 3.57 14.76
N ILE A 38 -49.64 4.53 13.86
CA ILE A 38 -48.57 5.25 13.15
C ILE A 38 -47.69 6.03 14.14
N ILE A 39 -48.31 6.72 15.11
CA ILE A 39 -47.59 7.46 16.15
C ILE A 39 -46.77 6.49 17.01
N GLN A 40 -47.37 5.40 17.49
CA GLN A 40 -46.70 4.41 18.32
C GLN A 40 -45.53 3.74 17.60
N ARG A 41 -45.72 3.34 16.34
CA ARG A 41 -44.67 2.76 15.49
C ARG A 41 -43.51 3.73 15.32
N SER A 42 -43.82 5.00 15.01
CA SER A 42 -42.82 6.05 14.81
C SER A 42 -42.03 6.31 16.09
N TYR A 43 -42.72 6.40 17.23
CA TYR A 43 -42.10 6.60 18.54
C TYR A 43 -41.19 5.44 18.94
N ARG A 44 -41.65 4.19 18.82
CA ARG A 44 -40.82 3.00 19.08
C ARG A 44 -39.55 3.00 18.22
N GLY A 45 -39.68 3.32 16.93
CA GLY A 45 -38.53 3.47 16.04
C GLY A 45 -37.57 4.58 16.47
N TYR A 46 -38.08 5.73 16.91
CA TYR A 46 -37.28 6.83 17.44
C TYR A 46 -36.48 6.42 18.69
N VAL A 47 -37.12 5.74 19.65
CA VAL A 47 -36.47 5.28 20.89
C VAL A 47 -35.32 4.34 20.58
N VAL A 48 -35.53 3.33 19.72
CA VAL A 48 -34.48 2.38 19.32
C VAL A 48 -33.31 3.10 18.64
N ARG A 49 -33.58 4.00 17.68
CA ARG A 49 -32.53 4.76 16.99
C ARG A 49 -31.77 5.69 17.93
N LYS A 50 -32.43 6.30 18.92
CA LYS A 50 -31.78 7.13 19.94
C LYS A 50 -30.83 6.30 20.80
N LEU A 51 -31.28 5.14 21.30
CA LEU A 51 -30.45 4.23 22.09
C LEU A 51 -29.26 3.70 21.28
N HIS A 52 -29.48 3.30 20.03
CA HIS A 52 -28.42 2.81 19.16
C HIS A 52 -27.34 3.88 18.91
N ARG A 53 -27.74 5.13 18.63
CA ARG A 53 -26.79 6.26 18.48
C ARG A 53 -25.98 6.52 19.75
N GLN A 54 -26.60 6.40 20.93
CA GLN A 54 -25.88 6.53 22.21
C GLN A 54 -24.83 5.42 22.38
N LYS A 55 -25.19 4.17 22.09
CA LYS A 55 -24.25 3.03 22.14
C LYS A 55 -23.09 3.20 21.15
N LEU A 56 -23.38 3.57 19.91
CA LEU A 56 -22.34 3.83 18.91
C LEU A 56 -21.39 4.95 19.35
N ARG A 57 -21.92 6.05 19.91
CA ARG A 57 -21.10 7.14 20.42
C ARG A 57 -20.17 6.68 21.54
N ALA A 58 -20.65 5.87 22.48
CA ALA A 58 -19.84 5.31 23.54
C ALA A 58 -18.71 4.42 22.99
N VAL A 59 -19.02 3.54 22.02
CA VAL A 59 -18.02 2.68 21.36
C VAL A 59 -16.97 3.50 20.61
N ILE A 60 -17.38 4.53 19.86
CA ILE A 60 -16.44 5.40 19.13
C ILE A 60 -15.48 6.12 20.10
N ILE A 61 -16.00 6.61 21.22
CA ILE A 61 -15.19 7.25 22.26
C ILE A 61 -14.17 6.26 22.82
N LEU A 62 -14.61 5.06 23.18
CA LEU A 62 -13.74 4.00 23.70
C LEU A 62 -12.63 3.66 22.68
N GLN A 63 -13.00 3.43 21.42
CA GLN A 63 -12.03 3.13 20.37
C GLN A 63 -11.02 4.26 20.15
N LYS A 64 -11.45 5.53 20.23
CA LYS A 64 -10.56 6.70 20.14
C LYS A 64 -9.52 6.68 21.25
N TYR A 65 -9.92 6.39 22.48
CA TYR A 65 -9.00 6.31 23.61
C TYR A 65 -8.02 5.14 23.49
N ILE A 66 -8.50 3.96 23.11
CA ILE A 66 -7.66 2.77 22.91
C ILE A 66 -6.61 3.02 21.82
N ARG A 67 -7.02 3.57 20.66
CA ARG A 67 -6.07 3.92 19.59
C ARG A 67 -5.03 4.94 20.06
N GLY A 68 -5.44 5.95 20.81
CA GLY A 68 -4.52 6.93 21.39
C GLY A 68 -3.56 6.33 22.40
N TRP A 69 -4.02 5.38 23.22
CA TRP A 69 -3.19 4.67 24.18
C TRP A 69 -2.16 3.78 23.49
N LEU A 70 -2.57 2.97 22.51
CA LEU A 70 -1.67 2.12 21.73
C LEU A 70 -0.54 2.92 21.08
N VAL A 71 -0.87 4.07 20.48
CA VAL A 71 0.14 4.95 19.88
C VAL A 71 1.11 5.44 20.95
N ARG A 72 0.64 5.95 22.10
CA ARG A 72 1.53 6.41 23.17
C ARG A 72 2.37 5.29 23.78
N TYR A 73 1.82 4.08 23.85
CA TYR A 73 2.49 2.91 24.38
C TYR A 73 3.64 2.44 23.48
N HIS A 74 3.41 2.35 22.16
CA HIS A 74 4.39 1.86 21.19
C HIS A 74 5.30 2.93 20.59
N MET A 75 4.96 4.22 20.72
CA MET A 75 5.74 5.32 20.15
C MET A 75 7.19 5.38 20.66
N PRO A 76 7.50 5.13 21.95
CA PRO A 76 8.88 5.09 22.42
C PRO A 76 9.71 4.02 21.70
N ASP A 77 9.18 2.80 21.57
CA ASP A 77 9.88 1.68 20.92
C ASP A 77 10.13 1.98 19.44
N PHE A 78 9.13 2.54 18.75
CA PHE A 78 9.26 2.97 17.36
C PHE A 78 10.30 4.08 17.20
N LEU A 79 10.30 5.08 18.07
CA LEU A 79 11.29 6.16 18.04
C LEU A 79 12.71 5.64 18.29
N GLN A 80 12.86 4.69 19.21
CA GLN A 80 14.12 4.02 19.48
C GLN A 80 14.61 3.25 18.24
N GLU A 81 13.76 2.47 17.59
CA GLU A 81 14.12 1.73 16.38
C GLU A 81 14.55 2.67 15.24
N VAL A 82 13.84 3.78 15.05
CA VAL A 82 14.19 4.81 14.07
C VAL A 82 15.54 5.45 14.39
N TYR A 83 15.80 5.74 15.65
CA TYR A 83 17.08 6.29 16.11
C TYR A 83 18.23 5.31 15.88
N ASP A 84 18.06 4.04 16.25
CA ASP A 84 19.06 2.99 16.09
C ASP A 84 19.39 2.77 14.61
N ARG A 85 18.36 2.73 13.75
CA ARG A 85 18.52 2.64 12.30
C ARG A 85 19.30 3.83 11.74
N LYS A 86 19.04 5.04 12.24
CA LYS A 86 19.76 6.25 11.84
C LYS A 86 21.24 6.18 12.25
N CYS A 87 21.52 5.73 13.47
CA CYS A 87 22.89 5.53 13.96
C CYS A 87 23.63 4.48 13.12
N LEU A 88 23.02 3.31 12.89
CA LEU A 88 23.59 2.25 12.06
C LEU A 88 23.92 2.73 10.64
N ASN A 89 23.02 3.51 10.04
CA ASN A 89 23.26 4.11 8.73
C ASN A 89 24.44 5.10 8.72
N LEU A 90 24.63 5.88 9.79
CA LEU A 90 25.79 6.77 9.92
C LEU A 90 27.09 5.96 10.03
N TYR A 91 27.10 4.90 10.84
CA TYR A 91 28.27 4.02 10.97
C TYR A 91 28.60 3.30 9.67
N ASN A 92 27.60 2.76 8.96
CA ASN A 92 27.80 2.12 7.67
C ASN A 92 28.37 3.10 6.62
N LYS A 93 27.90 4.35 6.60
CA LYS A 93 28.45 5.40 5.73
C LYS A 93 29.91 5.74 6.08
N ALA A 94 30.24 5.82 7.37
CA ALA A 94 31.62 6.05 7.80
C ALA A 94 32.53 4.86 7.44
N ALA A 95 32.09 3.64 7.71
CA ALA A 95 32.81 2.40 7.40
C ALA A 95 33.06 2.25 5.90
N THR A 96 32.05 2.44 5.06
CA THR A 96 32.20 2.41 3.60
C THR A 96 33.19 3.46 3.11
N LYS A 97 33.19 4.66 3.67
CA LYS A 97 34.17 5.70 3.35
C LYS A 97 35.60 5.26 3.70
N ILE A 98 35.82 4.75 4.93
CA ILE A 98 37.11 4.22 5.37
C ILE A 98 37.57 3.08 4.45
N GLN A 99 36.70 2.11 4.18
CA GLN A 99 37.00 0.95 3.32
C GLN A 99 37.34 1.39 1.89
N SER A 100 36.59 2.35 1.32
CA SER A 100 36.87 2.88 -0.01
C SER A 100 38.23 3.57 -0.09
N MET A 101 38.59 4.33 0.96
CA MET A 101 39.86 5.03 1.05
C MET A 101 41.03 4.05 1.19
N TRP A 102 40.88 3.04 2.06
CA TRP A 102 41.85 1.97 2.25
C TRP A 102 42.09 1.17 0.96
N ARG A 103 41.03 0.74 0.28
CA ARG A 103 41.14 0.04 -1.02
C ARG A 103 41.89 0.91 -2.04
N GLY A 104 41.61 2.21 -2.08
CA GLY A 104 42.35 3.13 -2.94
C GLY A 104 43.82 3.28 -2.58
N VAL A 105 44.18 3.24 -1.29
CA VAL A 105 45.57 3.26 -0.82
C VAL A 105 46.29 1.97 -1.23
N LEU A 106 45.64 0.81 -1.04
CA LEU A 106 46.22 -0.49 -1.36
C LEU A 106 46.55 -0.61 -2.86
N VAL A 107 45.63 -0.19 -3.74
CA VAL A 107 45.87 -0.14 -5.19
C VAL A 107 47.04 0.79 -5.55
N ARG A 108 47.20 1.92 -4.84
CA ARG A 108 48.32 2.85 -5.07
C ARG A 108 49.67 2.31 -4.59
N PHE A 109 49.68 1.37 -3.64
CA PHE A 109 50.91 0.69 -3.22
C PHE A 109 51.29 -0.42 -4.19
N GLU A 110 50.32 -1.16 -4.74
CA GLU A 110 50.58 -2.26 -5.67
C GLU A 110 50.90 -1.79 -7.10
N ILE A 111 50.25 -0.71 -7.55
CA ILE A 111 50.39 -0.19 -8.91
C ILE A 111 51.13 1.14 -8.88
N ASP A 112 52.32 1.21 -9.49
CA ASP A 112 52.98 2.49 -9.75
C ASP A 112 52.23 3.23 -10.87
N ILE A 113 51.26 4.05 -10.47
CA ILE A 113 50.41 4.84 -11.37
C ILE A 113 51.27 5.71 -12.30
N LYS A 114 52.44 6.17 -11.85
CA LYS A 114 53.33 6.98 -12.71
C LYS A 114 53.86 6.14 -13.85
N GLN A 115 54.24 4.90 -13.58
CA GLN A 115 54.72 3.98 -14.60
C GLN A 115 53.60 3.63 -15.58
N MET A 116 52.42 3.27 -15.07
CA MET A 116 51.23 3.02 -15.91
C MET A 116 50.84 4.20 -16.81
N MET A 117 50.91 5.44 -16.31
CA MET A 117 50.62 6.62 -17.12
C MET A 117 51.68 6.87 -18.20
N LYS A 118 52.97 6.62 -17.91
CA LYS A 118 54.05 6.68 -18.90
C LYS A 118 53.86 5.63 -19.99
N ASP A 119 53.57 4.40 -19.60
CA ASP A 119 53.36 3.28 -20.53
C ASP A 119 52.15 3.54 -21.44
N LYS A 120 51.06 4.08 -20.87
CA LYS A 120 49.90 4.49 -21.64
C LYS A 120 50.22 5.62 -22.62
N LYS A 121 51.00 6.63 -22.20
CA LYS A 121 51.41 7.72 -23.10
C LYS A 121 52.26 7.20 -24.25
N LEU A 122 53.24 6.34 -23.96
CA LEU A 122 54.08 5.70 -24.98
C LEU A 122 53.25 4.86 -25.97
N LEU A 123 52.23 4.13 -25.48
CA LEU A 123 51.32 3.38 -26.34
C LEU A 123 50.53 4.31 -27.28
N MET A 124 50.02 5.42 -26.76
CA MET A 124 49.28 6.41 -27.57
C MET A 124 50.19 7.08 -28.61
N ASP A 125 51.41 7.46 -28.24
CA ASP A 125 52.40 8.03 -29.16
C ASP A 125 52.77 7.02 -30.27
N LYS A 126 52.88 5.72 -29.95
CA LYS A 126 53.10 4.65 -30.93
C LYS A 126 51.91 4.48 -31.88
N ILE A 127 50.69 4.48 -31.36
CA ILE A 127 49.47 4.39 -32.19
C ILE A 127 49.38 5.59 -33.14
N GLN A 128 49.68 6.79 -32.64
CA GLN A 128 49.66 8.00 -33.44
C GLN A 128 50.77 8.02 -34.50
N GLY A 129 51.96 7.49 -34.18
CA GLY A 129 53.05 7.28 -35.14
C GLY A 129 52.71 6.25 -36.24
N LEU A 130 52.06 5.13 -35.88
CA LEU A 130 51.59 4.12 -36.85
C LEU A 130 50.54 4.68 -37.80
N HIS A 131 49.63 5.52 -37.30
CA HIS A 131 48.64 6.19 -38.14
C HIS A 131 49.27 7.14 -39.18
N ILE A 132 50.42 7.74 -38.87
CA ILE A 132 51.17 8.61 -39.77
C ILE A 132 51.94 7.77 -40.82
N SER A 133 52.53 6.64 -40.43
CA SER A 133 53.19 5.74 -41.39
C SER A 133 52.21 5.08 -42.36
N ASP A 134 51.05 4.62 -41.87
CA ASP A 134 50.02 4.01 -42.71
C ASP A 134 49.41 5.04 -43.70
N SER A 135 49.34 6.31 -43.30
CA SER A 135 48.91 7.40 -44.19
C SER A 135 49.94 7.70 -45.28
N LEU A 136 51.25 7.57 -45.00
CA LEU A 136 52.32 7.77 -45.98
C LEU A 136 52.43 6.59 -46.96
N ASP A 137 52.24 5.36 -46.50
CA ASP A 137 52.22 4.17 -47.37
C ASP A 137 50.96 4.11 -48.25
N SER A 138 49.83 4.63 -47.75
CA SER A 138 48.60 4.82 -48.54
C SER A 138 48.69 5.95 -49.58
N GLN A 139 49.64 6.88 -49.46
CA GLN A 139 49.98 7.83 -50.52
C GLN A 139 50.92 7.19 -51.55
N LYS A 140 51.94 6.43 -51.13
CA LYS A 140 52.83 5.71 -52.06
C LYS A 140 52.14 4.62 -52.89
N LYS A 141 51.07 3.98 -52.39
CA LYS A 141 50.28 3.00 -53.17
C LYS A 141 49.31 3.64 -54.18
N ARG A 142 48.96 4.92 -54.06
CA ARG A 142 48.09 5.61 -55.03
C ARG A 142 48.83 6.14 -56.26
N ASP A 143 50.15 6.22 -56.22
CA ASP A 143 50.96 6.64 -57.37
C ASP A 143 51.35 5.47 -58.30
N LYS A 144 50.88 4.24 -58.03
CA LYS A 144 51.14 3.06 -58.88
C LYS A 144 49.96 2.08 -58.86
N GLU A 145 48.87 2.41 -59.53
CA GLU A 145 48.04 1.38 -60.17
C GLU A 145 47.14 1.98 -61.27
N PRO A 146 47.14 1.38 -62.49
CA PRO A 146 46.35 1.86 -63.62
C PRO A 146 44.91 1.34 -63.59
N THR A 147 44.04 2.18 -64.13
CA THR A 147 42.64 1.98 -64.52
C THR A 147 42.38 0.63 -65.20
N ILE A 148 41.49 -0.21 -64.65
CA ILE A 148 40.78 -1.29 -65.37
C ILE A 148 39.33 -1.34 -64.90
N GLU A 149 38.49 -1.62 -65.89
CA GLU A 149 37.05 -1.51 -66.04
C GLU A 149 36.20 -2.48 -65.21
N GLU A 150 34.90 -2.16 -65.23
CA GLU A 150 33.73 -2.87 -64.73
C GLU A 150 33.64 -4.35 -65.16
N THR A 151 33.16 -5.21 -64.26
CA THR A 151 32.24 -6.30 -64.60
C THR A 151 31.33 -6.60 -63.41
N ASP A 152 30.03 -6.43 -63.66
CA ASP A 152 28.94 -7.07 -62.94
C ASP A 152 29.04 -8.59 -63.06
N GLU A 153 28.79 -9.32 -61.98
CA GLU A 153 28.27 -10.69 -62.04
C GLU A 153 27.59 -11.04 -60.70
N ASP A 154 26.31 -11.42 -60.82
CA ASP A 154 25.43 -11.94 -59.79
C ASP A 154 25.90 -13.33 -59.31
N GLU A 155 26.00 -13.54 -58.00
CA GLU A 155 25.91 -14.89 -57.41
C GLU A 155 25.08 -14.86 -56.12
N ASP A 156 23.82 -15.26 -56.28
CA ASP A 156 22.98 -15.82 -55.22
C ASP A 156 23.62 -17.10 -54.69
N MET A 157 23.97 -17.14 -53.40
CA MET A 157 24.19 -18.42 -52.72
C MET A 157 23.58 -18.45 -51.31
N VAL A 158 22.54 -19.27 -51.23
CA VAL A 158 21.79 -19.69 -50.05
C VAL A 158 22.72 -20.28 -48.98
N GLY A 159 22.78 -19.61 -47.83
CA GLY A 159 23.47 -20.07 -46.62
C GLY A 159 22.58 -19.95 -45.38
N SER A 160 21.35 -20.48 -45.45
CA SER A 160 20.45 -20.59 -44.31
C SER A 160 20.91 -21.69 -43.35
N GLY A 161 21.67 -21.33 -42.32
CA GLY A 161 21.98 -22.23 -41.22
C GLY A 161 22.67 -21.51 -40.07
N THR A 162 22.08 -21.56 -38.88
CA THR A 162 22.71 -21.24 -37.57
C THR A 162 22.96 -19.77 -37.16
N LEU A 163 21.97 -18.88 -37.35
CA LEU A 163 22.00 -17.54 -36.68
C LEU A 163 20.70 -17.14 -35.94
N PHE A 164 19.74 -18.06 -35.77
CA PHE A 164 18.49 -17.77 -35.04
C PHE A 164 18.57 -17.96 -33.51
N GLY A 165 19.63 -18.61 -32.99
CA GLY A 165 19.77 -18.85 -31.55
C GLY A 165 20.28 -17.64 -30.75
N GLN A 166 21.26 -16.92 -31.28
CA GLN A 166 21.86 -15.76 -30.59
C GLN A 166 20.94 -14.53 -30.64
N ASN A 167 20.20 -14.36 -31.75
CA ASN A 167 19.22 -13.29 -31.87
C ASN A 167 18.06 -13.42 -30.87
N SER A 168 17.63 -14.64 -30.54
CA SER A 168 16.57 -14.85 -29.54
C SER A 168 17.00 -14.43 -28.13
N PHE A 169 18.25 -14.71 -27.74
CA PHE A 169 18.78 -14.30 -26.43
C PHE A 169 19.00 -12.79 -26.34
N LEU A 170 19.61 -12.19 -27.38
CA LEU A 170 19.77 -10.73 -27.48
C LEU A 170 18.41 -10.02 -27.47
N GLN A 171 17.44 -10.53 -28.23
CA GLN A 171 16.08 -9.99 -28.27
C GLN A 171 15.40 -10.13 -26.91
N ALA A 172 15.57 -11.25 -26.20
CA ALA A 172 15.05 -11.43 -24.84
C ALA A 172 15.72 -10.49 -23.82
N GLN A 173 17.03 -10.26 -23.94
CA GLN A 173 17.79 -9.36 -23.08
C GLN A 173 17.43 -7.89 -23.33
N ILE A 174 17.25 -7.51 -24.59
CA ILE A 174 16.75 -6.20 -25.01
C ILE A 174 15.34 -5.98 -24.45
N ILE A 175 14.42 -6.93 -24.60
CA ILE A 175 13.06 -6.85 -24.03
C ILE A 175 13.10 -6.74 -22.51
N LYS A 176 13.99 -7.47 -21.82
CA LYS A 176 14.15 -7.40 -20.36
C LYS A 176 14.68 -6.03 -19.91
N MET A 177 15.70 -5.49 -20.58
CA MET A 177 16.22 -4.14 -20.31
C MET A 177 15.16 -3.07 -20.59
N MET A 178 14.41 -3.21 -21.67
CA MET A 178 13.33 -2.29 -22.05
C MET A 178 12.15 -2.34 -21.06
N PHE A 179 11.82 -3.53 -20.53
CA PHE A 179 10.78 -3.67 -19.50
C PHE A 179 11.19 -3.01 -18.18
N ASN A 180 12.45 -3.09 -17.77
CA ASN A 180 12.91 -2.36 -16.57
C ASN A 180 12.82 -0.83 -16.74
N ARG A 181 12.72 -0.35 -17.98
CA ARG A 181 12.74 1.06 -18.36
C ARG A 181 11.42 1.54 -18.99
N HIS A 182 10.33 0.77 -18.89
CA HIS A 182 9.04 1.11 -19.49
C HIS A 182 8.43 2.43 -18.97
N HIS A 183 8.80 2.85 -17.76
CA HIS A 183 8.42 4.15 -17.18
C HIS A 183 9.05 5.36 -17.92
N LEU A 184 10.00 5.11 -18.84
CA LEU A 184 10.61 6.14 -19.68
C LEU A 184 9.81 6.39 -20.97
N LEU A 185 8.86 5.51 -21.31
CA LEU A 185 8.01 5.64 -22.50
C LEU A 185 6.88 6.65 -22.30
N SER A 186 6.51 7.35 -23.37
CA SER A 186 5.29 8.15 -23.36
C SER A 186 4.07 7.23 -23.38
N THR A 187 3.10 7.56 -22.54
CA THR A 187 1.78 6.91 -22.49
C THR A 187 0.73 7.96 -22.83
N GLU A 188 -0.47 7.53 -23.23
CA GLU A 188 -1.59 8.45 -23.53
C GLU A 188 -1.90 9.39 -22.36
N MET A 189 -1.66 8.95 -21.11
CA MET A 189 -1.92 9.72 -19.90
C MET A 189 -0.72 10.52 -19.37
N ARG A 190 0.52 10.14 -19.70
CA ARG A 190 1.75 10.78 -19.18
C ARG A 190 2.84 10.79 -20.23
N ARG A 191 3.42 11.97 -20.49
CA ARG A 191 4.61 12.11 -21.33
C ARG A 191 5.80 11.40 -20.70
N GLY A 192 6.51 10.63 -21.51
CA GLY A 192 7.68 9.86 -21.10
C GLY A 192 8.92 10.73 -21.06
N VAL A 193 9.93 10.30 -20.30
CA VAL A 193 11.22 10.99 -20.16
C VAL A 193 11.99 11.04 -21.50
N LEU A 194 11.67 10.15 -22.45
CA LEU A 194 12.35 10.02 -23.75
C LEU A 194 11.77 10.91 -24.87
N ASP A 195 10.79 11.78 -24.59
CA ASP A 195 10.15 12.61 -25.63
C ASP A 195 11.00 13.83 -26.05
N THR A 196 12.18 14.02 -25.44
CA THR A 196 12.94 15.29 -25.51
C THR A 196 13.93 15.40 -26.67
N THR A 197 14.42 14.30 -27.25
CA THR A 197 15.42 14.33 -28.35
C THR A 197 15.03 13.42 -29.52
N GLU A 198 15.49 13.73 -30.74
CA GLU A 198 15.12 13.00 -31.96
C GLU A 198 15.55 11.52 -31.96
N GLU A 199 16.73 11.22 -31.42
CA GLU A 199 17.22 9.83 -31.25
C GLU A 199 16.31 9.02 -30.32
N LEU A 200 15.81 9.66 -29.26
CA LEU A 200 14.93 9.02 -28.30
C LEU A 200 13.53 8.75 -28.86
N LYS A 201 13.07 9.57 -29.83
CA LYS A 201 11.85 9.30 -30.60
C LYS A 201 12.00 8.10 -31.53
N GLN A 202 13.19 7.82 -32.07
CA GLN A 202 13.43 6.62 -32.87
C GLN A 202 13.33 5.36 -32.01
N ILE A 203 13.90 5.41 -30.80
CA ILE A 203 13.76 4.33 -29.81
C ILE A 203 12.29 4.11 -29.44
N GLU A 204 11.51 5.19 -29.27
CA GLU A 204 10.06 5.07 -29.01
C GLU A 204 9.29 4.46 -30.19
N LYS A 205 9.65 4.79 -31.45
CA LYS A 205 9.07 4.15 -32.64
C LYS A 205 9.37 2.65 -32.67
N ILE A 206 10.60 2.24 -32.40
CA ILE A 206 11.00 0.84 -32.30
C ILE A 206 10.25 0.14 -31.15
N LEU A 207 10.01 0.84 -30.04
CA LEU A 207 9.24 0.29 -28.92
C LEU A 207 7.77 0.10 -29.28
N LYS A 208 7.17 0.96 -30.12
CA LYS A 208 5.76 0.82 -30.57
C LYS A 208 5.54 -0.32 -31.56
N THR A 209 6.55 -0.77 -32.31
CA THR A 209 6.41 -1.88 -33.27
C THR A 209 6.38 -3.26 -32.60
N LEU A 210 6.73 -3.35 -31.31
CA LEU A 210 6.71 -4.61 -30.58
C LEU A 210 5.28 -5.04 -30.20
N PRO A 211 4.91 -6.33 -30.34
CA PRO A 211 3.58 -6.83 -30.04
C PRO A 211 3.34 -7.00 -28.52
N TRP A 212 3.33 -5.88 -27.79
CA TRP A 212 3.20 -5.84 -26.32
C TRP A 212 1.97 -6.59 -25.81
N LYS A 213 0.85 -6.51 -26.51
CA LYS A 213 -0.40 -7.19 -26.14
C LYS A 213 -0.21 -8.72 -26.11
N SER A 214 0.48 -9.28 -27.11
CA SER A 214 0.76 -10.72 -27.19
C SER A 214 1.71 -11.15 -26.07
N TYR A 215 2.78 -10.37 -25.84
CA TYR A 215 3.73 -10.63 -24.76
C TYR A 215 3.08 -10.58 -23.36
N MET A 216 2.29 -9.54 -23.08
CA MET A 216 1.60 -9.38 -21.80
C MET A 216 0.56 -10.48 -21.57
N ASN A 217 -0.17 -10.89 -22.61
CA ASN A 217 -1.09 -12.03 -22.54
C ASN A 217 -0.35 -13.33 -22.24
N ASN A 218 0.82 -13.56 -22.85
CA ASN A 218 1.65 -14.73 -22.56
C ASN A 218 2.14 -14.72 -21.10
N LYS A 219 2.66 -13.61 -20.60
CA LYS A 219 3.09 -13.48 -19.19
C LYS A 219 1.93 -13.68 -18.21
N ARG A 220 0.76 -13.11 -18.50
CA ARG A 220 -0.46 -13.30 -17.71
C ARG A 220 -0.90 -14.76 -17.69
N SER A 221 -0.85 -15.44 -18.85
CA SER A 221 -1.12 -16.88 -18.96
C SER A 221 -0.15 -17.71 -18.12
N LEU A 222 1.16 -17.40 -18.20
CA LEU A 222 2.21 -18.04 -17.41
C LEU A 222 1.95 -17.87 -15.91
N TYR A 223 1.65 -16.65 -15.46
CA TYR A 223 1.32 -16.36 -14.06
C TYR A 223 0.12 -17.16 -13.58
N TYR A 224 -0.98 -17.21 -14.35
CA TYR A 224 -2.14 -18.00 -13.97
C TYR A 224 -1.87 -19.51 -13.98
N LYS A 225 -1.04 -20.00 -14.90
CA LYS A 225 -0.59 -21.39 -14.92
C LYS A 225 0.19 -21.73 -13.65
N TYR A 226 1.15 -20.89 -13.24
CA TYR A 226 1.90 -21.08 -12.00
C TYR A 226 1.03 -20.94 -10.75
N ARG A 227 0.13 -19.94 -10.69
CA ARG A 227 -0.81 -19.77 -9.58
C ARG A 227 -1.76 -20.96 -9.45
N LYS A 228 -2.23 -21.52 -10.56
CA LYS A 228 -3.05 -22.74 -10.58
C LYS A 228 -2.22 -23.94 -10.09
N TYR A 229 -0.98 -24.05 -10.52
CA TYR A 229 -0.05 -25.09 -10.06
C TYR A 229 0.24 -24.99 -8.55
N GLU A 230 0.53 -23.78 -8.02
CA GLU A 230 0.68 -23.53 -6.57
C GLU A 230 -0.59 -23.86 -5.78
N LYS A 231 -1.78 -23.56 -6.32
CA LYS A 231 -3.05 -23.93 -5.69
C LYS A 231 -3.32 -25.44 -5.72
N CYS A 232 -2.84 -26.15 -6.74
CA CYS A 232 -2.99 -27.61 -6.86
C CYS A 232 -1.91 -28.39 -6.11
N GLN A 233 -0.73 -27.81 -5.89
CA GLN A 233 0.39 -28.44 -5.18
C GLN A 233 0.48 -28.08 -3.70
N LYS A 234 -0.11 -26.97 -3.24
CA LYS A 234 -0.39 -26.84 -1.81
C LYS A 234 -1.34 -27.99 -1.48
N PRO A 235 -0.91 -28.99 -0.68
CA PRO A 235 -1.87 -29.96 -0.20
C PRO A 235 -2.98 -29.15 0.44
N ALA A 236 -4.23 -29.49 0.16
CA ALA A 236 -5.32 -28.96 0.94
C ALA A 236 -5.04 -29.46 2.36
N TYR A 237 -4.30 -28.68 3.15
CA TYR A 237 -4.08 -28.92 4.55
C TYR A 237 -5.46 -28.84 5.17
N HIS A 238 -6.16 -29.98 5.15
CA HIS A 238 -7.23 -30.27 6.07
C HIS A 238 -6.50 -30.41 7.39
N TYR A 239 -6.26 -29.25 8.02
CA TYR A 239 -5.88 -29.22 9.41
C TYR A 239 -7.06 -29.82 10.17
N ASN A 240 -7.01 -31.13 10.37
CA ASN A 240 -7.92 -31.85 11.24
C ASN A 240 -7.50 -31.52 12.66
N PHE A 241 -7.82 -30.30 13.09
CA PHE A 241 -7.73 -29.94 14.49
C PHE A 241 -8.73 -30.82 15.24
N THR A 242 -8.22 -31.67 16.13
CA THR A 242 -9.05 -32.47 17.05
C THR A 242 -9.84 -31.57 18.00
N ASP A 243 -9.28 -30.40 18.34
CA ASP A 243 -9.92 -29.40 19.19
C ASP A 243 -10.84 -28.45 18.39
N PRO A 244 -12.15 -28.36 18.75
CA PRO A 244 -13.10 -27.43 18.15
C PRO A 244 -12.68 -25.95 18.20
N LYS A 245 -11.93 -25.54 19.24
CA LYS A 245 -11.50 -24.13 19.41
C LYS A 245 -10.49 -23.72 18.34
N MET A 246 -9.53 -24.60 18.05
CA MET A 246 -8.50 -24.38 17.03
C MET A 246 -9.12 -24.31 15.62
N ARG A 247 -10.13 -25.14 15.37
CA ARG A 247 -10.90 -25.11 14.11
C ARG A 247 -11.60 -23.77 13.91
N LYS A 248 -12.26 -23.25 14.97
CA LYS A 248 -12.94 -21.96 14.94
C LYS A 248 -11.98 -20.79 14.72
N GLN A 249 -10.79 -20.83 15.33
CA GLN A 249 -9.75 -19.82 15.16
C GLN A 249 -9.26 -19.75 13.71
N GLU A 250 -9.04 -20.91 13.09
CA GLU A 250 -8.59 -21.01 11.70
C GLU A 250 -9.66 -20.54 10.70
N ASP A 251 -10.93 -20.88 10.96
CA ASP A 251 -12.05 -20.38 10.14
C ASP A 251 -12.17 -18.86 10.20
N LEU A 252 -11.93 -18.25 11.36
CA LEU A 252 -11.89 -16.78 11.52
C LEU A 252 -10.72 -16.15 10.74
N ASN A 253 -9.53 -16.76 10.75
CA ASN A 253 -8.39 -16.30 9.96
C ASN A 253 -8.69 -16.38 8.45
N ARG A 254 -9.34 -17.44 7.98
CA ARG A 254 -9.77 -17.58 6.57
C ARG A 254 -10.79 -16.53 6.14
N LEU A 255 -11.72 -16.17 7.02
CA LEU A 255 -12.67 -15.10 6.77
C LEU A 255 -11.98 -13.73 6.72
N ARG A 256 -10.94 -13.52 7.54
CA ARG A 256 -10.11 -12.31 7.50
C ARG A 256 -9.37 -12.18 6.16
N ASP A 257 -8.74 -13.24 5.68
CA ASP A 257 -8.00 -13.19 4.41
C ASP A 257 -8.94 -13.00 3.21
N LYS A 258 -10.16 -13.56 3.26
CA LYS A 258 -11.20 -13.29 2.23
C LYS A 258 -11.71 -11.85 2.23
N SER A 259 -11.66 -11.16 3.37
CA SER A 259 -12.03 -9.73 3.42
C SER A 259 -11.02 -8.84 2.70
N HIS A 260 -9.80 -9.32 2.50
CA HIS A 260 -8.76 -8.63 1.72
C HIS A 260 -8.95 -8.76 0.19
N ASP A 261 -9.79 -9.72 -0.24
CA ASP A 261 -10.15 -9.97 -1.65
C ASP A 261 -11.44 -9.24 -2.08
N LEU A 262 -12.08 -8.45 -1.18
CA LEU A 262 -13.18 -7.57 -1.57
C LEU A 262 -12.62 -6.45 -2.44
N LYS A 263 -12.83 -6.58 -3.75
CA LYS A 263 -12.47 -5.61 -4.79
C LYS A 263 -12.90 -4.19 -4.43
N GLU A 264 -12.06 -3.23 -4.81
CA GLU A 264 -12.16 -1.77 -4.68
C GLU A 264 -13.42 -1.12 -5.32
N GLU A 265 -14.47 -1.86 -5.66
CA GLU A 265 -15.66 -1.37 -6.38
C GLU A 265 -16.56 -0.40 -5.57
N TYR A 266 -16.16 0.03 -4.37
CA TYR A 266 -16.96 0.93 -3.50
C TYR A 266 -16.24 2.20 -3.03
N MET A 267 -15.10 2.57 -3.63
CA MET A 267 -14.33 3.76 -3.20
C MET A 267 -14.63 5.06 -3.99
N ASP A 268 -15.54 5.04 -4.96
CA ASP A 268 -15.81 6.20 -5.84
C ASP A 268 -16.64 7.35 -5.21
N ASN A 269 -16.98 7.29 -3.92
CA ASN A 269 -17.82 8.30 -3.26
C ASN A 269 -17.12 9.11 -2.15
N TYR A 270 -15.79 9.21 -2.14
CA TYR A 270 -15.13 10.15 -1.25
C TYR A 270 -15.23 11.57 -1.80
N VAL A 271 -16.02 12.40 -1.12
CA VAL A 271 -16.00 13.85 -1.22
C VAL A 271 -14.56 14.31 -1.04
N GLU A 272 -14.00 14.99 -2.03
CA GLU A 272 -12.66 15.58 -1.98
C GLU A 272 -12.52 16.43 -0.70
N ASP A 273 -11.65 16.01 0.22
CA ASP A 273 -11.36 16.76 1.43
C ASP A 273 -10.62 18.05 1.02
N THR A 274 -11.36 19.14 0.91
CA THR A 274 -10.87 20.49 0.50
C THR A 274 -9.91 21.13 1.51
N LYS A 275 -9.38 20.36 2.47
CA LYS A 275 -8.37 20.86 3.41
C LYS A 275 -7.07 21.10 2.67
N LYS A 276 -6.58 22.35 2.75
CA LYS A 276 -5.30 22.76 2.18
C LYS A 276 -4.18 21.82 2.65
N PRO A 277 -3.33 21.31 1.74
CA PRO A 277 -2.21 20.45 2.10
C PRO A 277 -1.29 21.17 3.10
N PHE A 278 -0.80 20.42 4.08
CA PHE A 278 0.13 20.88 5.10
C PHE A 278 1.35 21.55 4.44
N ILE A 279 1.55 22.84 4.69
CA ILE A 279 2.62 23.63 4.09
C ILE A 279 3.95 23.25 4.76
N LEU A 280 4.79 22.50 4.05
CA LEU A 280 6.09 21.98 4.51
C LEU A 280 7.22 23.04 4.59
N HIS A 281 6.93 24.32 4.35
CA HIS A 281 7.95 25.36 4.14
C HIS A 281 8.19 26.30 5.32
N SER A 282 7.72 25.98 6.54
CA SER A 282 8.20 26.69 7.72
C SER A 282 9.66 26.28 8.00
N LYS A 283 10.60 27.14 7.58
CA LYS A 283 12.02 27.01 7.92
C LYS A 283 12.13 27.04 9.44
N VAL A 284 12.34 25.89 10.06
CA VAL A 284 12.72 25.78 11.46
C VAL A 284 14.05 26.52 11.64
N THR A 285 14.05 27.53 12.48
CA THR A 285 15.25 28.26 12.91
C THR A 285 16.22 27.26 13.52
N ALA A 286 17.36 27.06 12.85
CA ALA A 286 18.41 26.16 13.32
C ALA A 286 19.02 26.73 14.61
N LEU A 287 18.68 26.13 15.75
CA LEU A 287 19.45 26.34 16.97
C LEU A 287 20.84 25.70 16.79
N PRO A 288 21.92 26.34 17.29
CA PRO A 288 23.24 25.77 17.23
C PRO A 288 23.27 24.44 18.00
N TYR A 289 23.60 23.36 17.29
CA TYR A 289 23.75 22.03 17.85
C TYR A 289 24.97 22.02 18.77
N GLU A 290 24.76 21.97 20.08
CA GLU A 290 25.84 21.67 21.03
C GLU A 290 26.40 20.27 20.72
N GLN A 291 27.71 20.21 20.55
CA GLN A 291 28.44 18.97 20.28
C GLN A 291 28.36 18.05 21.51
N SER A 292 27.32 17.23 21.56
CA SER A 292 27.09 16.21 22.59
C SER A 292 28.15 15.11 22.54
N ILE A 293 28.95 15.03 23.63
CA ILE A 293 29.46 13.88 24.43
C ILE A 293 30.11 12.67 23.69
N MET A 294 29.92 12.47 22.39
CA MET A 294 30.32 11.28 21.64
C MET A 294 31.83 11.13 21.37
N ARG A 295 32.70 12.02 21.87
CA ARG A 295 34.16 11.89 21.69
C ARG A 295 34.83 10.89 22.64
N GLN A 296 34.12 10.29 23.60
CA GLN A 296 34.76 9.46 24.63
C GLN A 296 34.80 7.95 24.38
N GLY A 297 34.44 7.45 23.19
CA GLY A 297 34.83 6.08 22.78
C GLY A 297 34.29 4.91 23.62
N GLN A 298 33.33 5.13 24.52
CA GLN A 298 32.72 4.10 25.35
C GLN A 298 31.27 3.88 24.92
N TYR A 299 31.07 3.15 23.82
CA TYR A 299 29.75 2.59 23.50
C TYR A 299 29.63 1.23 24.17
N THR A 300 29.55 1.21 25.49
CA THR A 300 28.88 0.11 26.17
C THR A 300 27.41 0.23 25.78
N LYS A 301 26.83 -0.83 25.19
CA LYS A 301 25.37 -0.99 25.08
C LYS A 301 24.82 -0.64 26.47
N ARG A 302 24.22 0.54 26.65
CA ARG A 302 23.55 0.86 27.91
C ARG A 302 22.53 -0.25 28.05
N ASN A 303 22.69 -1.11 29.06
CA ASN A 303 21.52 -1.71 29.69
C ASN A 303 20.70 -0.49 30.07
N SER A 304 19.71 -0.17 29.25
CA SER A 304 18.77 0.86 29.59
C SER A 304 17.96 0.29 30.75
N GLU A 305 18.50 0.40 31.96
CA GLU A 305 17.75 0.80 33.13
C GLU A 305 17.19 2.20 32.88
N ILE A 306 16.49 2.39 31.76
CA ILE A 306 15.41 3.35 31.72
C ILE A 306 14.38 2.69 32.63
N THR A 307 14.56 2.82 33.94
CA THR A 307 13.41 3.02 34.81
C THR A 307 12.67 4.14 34.13
N ARG A 308 11.57 3.81 33.42
CA ARG A 308 10.62 4.80 32.92
C ARG A 308 10.48 5.77 34.06
N THR A 309 10.97 6.99 33.92
CA THR A 309 10.62 8.03 34.87
C THR A 309 9.13 8.15 34.70
N GLU A 310 8.41 7.50 35.60
CA GLU A 310 6.96 7.54 35.67
C GLU A 310 6.64 9.00 35.91
N ASP A 311 6.43 9.74 34.83
CA ASP A 311 5.75 11.01 34.88
C ASP A 311 4.33 10.66 35.33
N LYS A 312 4.13 10.55 36.65
CA LYS A 312 2.87 10.16 37.31
C LYS A 312 1.71 11.08 36.90
N SER A 313 2.02 12.23 36.29
CA SER A 313 1.05 13.17 35.75
C SER A 313 0.50 12.78 34.36
N LYS A 314 1.17 11.88 33.63
CA LYS A 314 0.81 11.49 32.24
C LYS A 314 0.63 9.99 32.03
N ASN A 315 1.16 9.16 32.93
CA ASN A 315 0.76 7.77 33.04
C ASN A 315 -0.53 7.72 33.86
N ILE A 316 -1.67 7.71 33.17
CA ILE A 316 -2.85 7.02 33.68
C ILE A 316 -2.35 5.60 33.98
N SER A 317 -2.19 5.26 35.27
CA SER A 317 -1.75 3.93 35.67
C SER A 317 -2.66 2.89 35.01
N GLY A 318 -2.18 1.65 34.82
CA GLY A 318 -3.07 0.58 34.33
C GLY A 318 -4.35 0.51 35.16
N GLU A 319 -4.23 0.79 36.47
CA GLU A 319 -5.34 0.94 37.40
C GLU A 319 -6.23 2.14 37.09
N ASP A 320 -5.70 3.33 36.82
CA ASP A 320 -6.49 4.51 36.43
C ASP A 320 -7.20 4.34 35.09
N PHE A 321 -6.61 3.58 34.15
CA PHE A 321 -7.26 3.24 32.89
C PHE A 321 -8.42 2.30 33.16
N ILE A 322 -8.23 1.27 33.97
CA ILE A 322 -9.29 0.36 34.41
C ILE A 322 -10.37 1.12 35.17
N LEU A 323 -10.01 2.05 36.05
CA LEU A 323 -10.95 2.87 36.81
C LEU A 323 -11.74 3.81 35.90
N THR A 324 -11.09 4.55 35.00
CA THR A 324 -11.78 5.42 34.03
C THR A 324 -12.66 4.63 33.08
N LEU A 325 -12.24 3.43 32.65
CA LEU A 325 -13.02 2.56 31.77
C LEU A 325 -14.22 1.96 32.52
N ARG A 326 -14.06 1.52 33.78
CA ARG A 326 -15.16 1.14 34.67
C ARG A 326 -16.13 2.30 34.90
N ASP A 327 -15.63 3.52 35.05
CA ASP A 327 -16.45 4.71 35.25
C ASP A 327 -17.27 5.06 33.99
N ILE A 328 -16.65 4.96 32.81
CA ILE A 328 -17.32 5.13 31.52
C ILE A 328 -18.38 4.05 31.32
N VAL A 329 -18.07 2.80 31.66
CA VAL A 329 -19.01 1.65 31.59
C VAL A 329 -20.19 1.85 32.54
N ARG A 330 -19.94 2.21 33.81
CA ARG A 330 -20.98 2.52 34.80
C ARG A 330 -21.90 3.65 34.32
N LYS A 331 -21.32 4.72 33.77
CA LYS A 331 -22.08 5.87 33.24
C LYS A 331 -22.87 5.55 31.96
N SER A 332 -22.44 4.57 31.17
CA SER A 332 -23.03 4.26 29.85
C SER A 332 -24.15 3.20 29.87
N LYS A 333 -24.51 2.65 31.04
CA LYS A 333 -25.54 1.58 31.19
C LYS A 333 -25.28 0.38 30.27
N ILE A 334 -24.01 0.08 29.98
CA ILE A 334 -23.63 -1.11 29.21
C ILE A 334 -23.77 -2.33 30.14
N PRO A 335 -24.40 -3.43 29.71
CA PRO A 335 -24.51 -4.64 30.52
C PRO A 335 -23.13 -5.18 30.96
N PRO A 336 -22.97 -5.60 32.23
CA PRO A 336 -21.66 -5.96 32.81
C PRO A 336 -20.89 -7.04 32.04
N TYR A 337 -21.60 -8.03 31.50
CA TYR A 337 -21.00 -9.19 30.81
C TYR A 337 -20.18 -8.83 29.56
N TYR A 338 -20.45 -7.68 28.92
CA TYR A 338 -19.65 -7.21 27.78
C TYR A 338 -18.27 -6.72 28.18
N VAL A 339 -18.11 -6.38 29.46
CA VAL A 339 -16.88 -5.84 30.03
C VAL A 339 -16.09 -6.97 30.66
N ASP A 340 -16.76 -7.91 31.32
CA ASP A 340 -16.16 -9.15 31.82
C ASP A 340 -15.50 -9.97 30.70
N PHE A 341 -16.09 -10.01 29.49
CA PHE A 341 -15.46 -10.63 28.30
C PHE A 341 -14.12 -9.99 27.90
N TRP A 342 -13.88 -8.71 28.24
CA TRP A 342 -12.61 -8.03 27.98
C TRP A 342 -11.63 -8.11 29.16
N TYR A 343 -12.15 -8.40 30.37
CA TYR A 343 -11.36 -8.58 31.59
C TYR A 343 -11.04 -10.05 31.88
N GLU A 344 -11.69 -11.02 31.24
CA GLU A 344 -11.24 -12.41 31.26
C GLU A 344 -9.85 -12.49 30.61
N GLU A 345 -8.86 -12.55 31.49
CA GLU A 345 -7.44 -12.49 31.20
C GLU A 345 -7.09 -13.51 30.10
N CYS A 346 -6.51 -12.99 29.01
CA CYS A 346 -5.88 -13.83 28.00
C CYS A 346 -4.87 -14.75 28.71
N TRP A 347 -5.08 -16.07 28.63
CA TRP A 347 -4.19 -17.08 29.22
C TRP A 347 -2.71 -16.92 28.83
N ALA A 348 -2.43 -16.22 27.72
CA ALA A 348 -1.08 -15.94 27.24
C ALA A 348 -0.29 -14.96 28.15
N HIS A 349 -0.94 -14.23 29.06
CA HIS A 349 -0.26 -13.38 30.03
C HIS A 349 0.21 -14.12 31.30
N ASN A 350 -0.31 -15.32 31.57
CA ASN A 350 0.10 -16.15 32.72
C ASN A 350 1.16 -17.22 32.36
N MET A 351 1.83 -17.09 31.20
CA MET A 351 2.93 -17.99 30.80
C MET A 351 4.33 -17.37 30.96
N VAL A 352 4.46 -16.29 31.72
CA VAL A 352 5.75 -15.73 32.11
C VAL A 352 5.81 -15.69 33.63
N GLU A 353 5.93 -16.87 34.24
CA GLU A 353 6.62 -17.08 35.52
C GLU A 353 7.56 -18.27 35.40
#